data_AF-A0AAU7DSD2-F1
#
_entry.id   AF-A0AAU7DSD2-F1
#
_cell.length_a   1.000
_cell.length_b   1.000
_cell.length_c   1.000
_cell.angle_alpha   90.00
_cell.angle_beta   90.00
_cell.angle_gamma   90.00
#
_symmetry.space_group_name_H-M   'P 1'
#
loop_
_entity.id
_entity.type
_entity.pdbx_description
1 polymer ?
#
loop_
_entity_poly.entity_id
_entity_poly.type
_entity_poly.pdbx_seq_one_letter_code
_entity_poly.pdbx_strand_id
1 'polypeptide(L)'
;MNKLKVMGKESIAGARSQPVTSALLVLIAIISCALIQLTTGRTAGVEVSLLRSFDEASSRMIVVRAEPDSGLTMDILQPLQQIQELESVMIFGPAWDARNHALGPSSMAVAVRNFPAELCPENITCVRADQISSGLLATGQAMELLGVSPGIGNLAAADGNIYGVSEQLHLPEHLKILEPAILQPIPSTALATQPVTTVFLLAREPEQLSALSAHLIELIDVPDKSKIGLETGKSQAELRASISSQVSSYGHGLLVALLLGTGATIGAIALGVVLLRRREFGRRRSLGATRTWLVTFVTTQVLVLVGAGALIGTATGLAILKVEGAPLPTPSFVVAVLVLSIGASAIFALLPATYAASRDPVAELRVP
;
A
#
# COMPACT_ATOMS: atom_id res chain seq x y z
N MET A 1 -26.78 39.74 13.10
CA MET A 1 -26.69 38.91 11.88
C MET A 1 -25.26 38.95 11.34
N ASN A 2 -24.47 37.96 11.81
CA ASN A 2 -23.17 37.45 11.37
C ASN A 2 -22.04 38.41 10.89
N LYS A 3 -21.30 39.01 11.86
CA LYS A 3 -20.02 39.71 11.61
C LYS A 3 -19.02 38.86 10.79
N LEU A 4 -19.04 37.53 10.97
CA LEU A 4 -18.25 36.59 10.17
C LEU A 4 -18.64 36.54 8.68
N LYS A 5 -19.94 36.64 8.34
CA LYS A 5 -20.37 36.65 6.92
C LYS A 5 -19.97 37.96 6.23
N VAL A 6 -19.99 39.08 6.96
CA VAL A 6 -19.55 40.38 6.43
C VAL A 6 -18.04 40.36 6.20
N MET A 7 -17.25 39.86 7.16
CA MET A 7 -15.81 39.67 7.00
C MET A 7 -15.48 38.74 5.83
N GLY A 8 -16.19 37.61 5.68
CA GLY A 8 -15.97 36.71 4.55
C GLY A 8 -16.21 37.38 3.19
N LYS A 9 -17.28 38.17 3.05
CA LYS A 9 -17.55 38.95 1.83
C LYS A 9 -16.48 40.01 1.55
N GLU A 10 -16.05 40.73 2.58
CA GLU A 10 -14.98 41.73 2.44
C GLU A 10 -13.62 41.09 2.12
N SER A 11 -13.31 39.91 2.67
CA SER A 11 -12.09 39.18 2.35
C SER A 11 -12.06 38.72 0.89
N ILE A 12 -13.19 38.24 0.34
CA ILE A 12 -13.31 37.88 -1.07
C ILE A 12 -13.16 39.11 -1.98
N ALA A 13 -13.76 40.24 -1.61
CA ALA A 13 -13.60 41.50 -2.34
C ALA A 13 -12.15 42.01 -2.28
N GLY A 14 -11.50 41.89 -1.12
CA GLY A 14 -10.09 42.22 -0.93
C GLY A 14 -9.16 41.34 -1.77
N ALA A 15 -9.45 40.05 -1.91
CA ALA A 15 -8.70 39.15 -2.78
C ALA A 15 -8.86 39.52 -4.27
N ARG A 16 -10.07 39.86 -4.72
CA ARG A 16 -10.31 40.30 -6.11
C ARG A 16 -9.55 41.56 -6.50
N SER A 17 -9.25 42.44 -5.54
CA SER A 17 -8.46 43.65 -5.80
C SER A 17 -6.98 43.37 -6.10
N GLN A 18 -6.50 42.14 -5.89
CA GLN A 18 -5.10 41.74 -6.08
C GLN A 18 -5.02 40.41 -6.82
N PRO A 19 -5.24 40.41 -8.15
CA PRO A 19 -5.36 39.18 -8.92
C PRO A 19 -4.07 38.37 -8.91
N VAL A 20 -2.90 39.03 -8.96
CA VAL A 20 -1.60 38.33 -9.03
C VAL A 20 -1.27 37.58 -7.74
N THR A 21 -1.30 38.24 -6.58
CA THR A 21 -0.99 37.60 -5.28
C THR A 21 -2.05 36.59 -4.87
N SER A 22 -3.32 36.86 -5.16
CA SER A 22 -4.40 35.91 -4.89
C SER A 22 -4.28 34.67 -5.79
N ALA A 23 -3.97 34.85 -7.07
CA ALA A 23 -3.72 33.73 -7.99
C ALA A 23 -2.51 32.91 -7.54
N LEU A 24 -1.42 33.56 -7.10
CA LEU A 24 -0.21 32.88 -6.63
C LEU A 24 -0.51 32.01 -5.40
N LEU A 25 -1.23 32.55 -4.40
CA LEU A 25 -1.61 31.80 -3.20
C LEU A 25 -2.51 30.59 -3.52
N VAL A 26 -3.50 30.80 -4.39
CA VAL A 26 -4.40 29.72 -4.82
C VAL A 26 -3.63 28.65 -5.58
N LEU A 27 -2.77 29.04 -6.51
CA LEU A 27 -1.97 28.12 -7.33
C LEU A 27 -1.01 27.29 -6.48
N ILE A 28 -0.33 27.90 -5.51
CA ILE A 28 0.53 27.18 -4.57
C ILE A 28 -0.29 26.18 -3.74
N ALA A 29 -1.46 26.56 -3.24
CA ALA A 29 -2.34 25.66 -2.50
C ALA A 29 -2.89 24.51 -3.35
N ILE A 30 -3.18 24.76 -4.63
CA ILE A 30 -3.57 23.71 -5.60
C ILE A 30 -2.42 22.73 -5.78
N ILE A 31 -1.24 23.23 -6.12
CA ILE A 31 -0.07 22.39 -6.42
C ILE A 31 0.33 21.57 -5.19
N SER A 32 0.37 22.18 -4.00
CA SER A 32 0.75 21.47 -2.78
C SER A 32 -0.23 20.37 -2.41
N CYS A 33 -1.54 20.65 -2.41
CA CYS A 33 -2.54 19.65 -2.06
C CYS A 33 -2.58 18.53 -3.10
N ALA A 34 -2.45 18.85 -4.39
CA ALA A 34 -2.34 17.84 -5.44
C ALA A 34 -1.10 16.95 -5.23
N LEU A 35 0.07 17.54 -4.95
CA LEU A 35 1.30 16.80 -4.67
C LEU A 35 1.18 15.92 -3.43
N ILE A 36 0.57 16.40 -2.34
CA ILE A 36 0.37 15.60 -1.12
C ILE A 36 -0.52 14.38 -1.42
N GLN A 37 -1.59 14.55 -2.21
CA GLN A 37 -2.42 13.41 -2.61
C GLN A 37 -1.66 12.46 -3.55
N LEU A 38 -0.89 12.98 -4.50
CA LEU A 38 -0.12 12.16 -5.45
C LEU A 38 1.05 11.42 -4.81
N THR A 39 1.60 11.91 -3.70
CA THR A 39 2.73 11.28 -3.01
C THR A 39 2.23 10.45 -1.83
N THR A 40 1.83 11.12 -0.75
CA THR A 40 1.38 10.46 0.48
C THR A 40 0.02 9.78 0.32
N GLY A 41 -0.87 10.31 -0.52
CA GLY A 41 -2.15 9.65 -0.81
C GLY A 41 -1.98 8.31 -1.55
N ARG A 42 -0.98 8.18 -2.42
CA ARG A 42 -0.59 6.89 -3.02
C ARG A 42 -0.10 5.91 -1.96
N THR A 43 0.81 6.33 -1.09
CA THR A 43 1.37 5.45 -0.05
C THR A 43 0.32 5.05 0.98
N ALA A 44 -0.55 5.96 1.39
CA ALA A 44 -1.68 5.68 2.29
C ALA A 44 -2.70 4.73 1.65
N GLY A 45 -2.93 4.83 0.33
CA GLY A 45 -3.74 3.87 -0.42
C GLY A 45 -3.13 2.47 -0.47
N VAL A 46 -1.80 2.37 -0.52
CA VAL A 46 -1.07 1.10 -0.46
C VAL A 46 -1.13 0.48 0.96
N GLU A 47 -1.06 1.29 2.01
CA GLU A 47 -1.07 0.83 3.41
C GLU A 47 -2.41 0.19 3.83
N VAL A 48 -3.54 0.69 3.31
CA VAL A 48 -4.87 0.12 3.61
C VAL A 48 -5.10 -1.23 2.92
N SER A 49 -4.45 -1.47 1.78
CA SER A 49 -4.43 -2.80 1.16
C SER A 49 -3.50 -3.77 1.88
N LEU A 50 -2.42 -3.27 2.49
CA LEU A 50 -1.45 -4.10 3.23
C LEU A 50 -1.95 -4.52 4.63
N LEU A 51 -2.78 -3.70 5.28
CA LEU A 51 -3.32 -4.01 6.61
C LEU A 51 -4.55 -4.95 6.57
N ARG A 52 -5.23 -5.08 5.42
CA ARG A 52 -6.27 -6.12 5.22
C ARG A 52 -5.72 -7.43 4.64
N SER A 53 -4.55 -7.42 3.99
CA SER A 53 -3.92 -8.66 3.50
C SER A 53 -3.24 -9.49 4.60
N PHE A 54 -3.24 -9.01 5.85
CA PHE A 54 -2.80 -9.79 7.02
C PHE A 54 -4.00 -10.45 7.72
N ASP A 55 -4.95 -10.96 6.94
CA ASP A 55 -6.08 -11.72 7.46
C ASP A 55 -5.58 -13.04 8.06
N GLU A 56 -5.89 -13.21 9.35
CA GLU A 56 -6.06 -14.39 10.23
C GLU A 56 -5.27 -15.69 9.94
N ALA A 57 -5.11 -16.11 8.69
CA ALA A 57 -4.36 -17.28 8.29
C ALA A 57 -2.84 -17.07 8.31
N SER A 58 -2.34 -15.89 7.92
CA SER A 58 -0.88 -15.63 7.87
C SER A 58 -0.24 -15.58 9.27
N SER A 59 -0.98 -15.09 10.28
CA SER A 59 -0.53 -15.09 11.69
C SER A 59 -0.57 -16.48 12.32
N ARG A 60 -1.34 -17.39 11.72
CA ARG A 60 -1.46 -18.80 12.11
C ARG A 60 -0.60 -19.75 11.27
N MET A 61 0.22 -19.21 10.36
CA MET A 61 0.99 -19.99 9.40
C MET A 61 2.42 -20.27 9.88
N ILE A 62 2.84 -21.51 9.68
CA ILE A 62 4.24 -21.95 9.77
C ILE A 62 4.67 -22.40 8.36
N VAL A 63 5.79 -21.86 7.88
CA VAL A 63 6.41 -22.23 6.61
C VAL A 63 7.69 -22.99 6.91
N VAL A 64 7.73 -24.26 6.52
CA VAL A 64 8.94 -25.08 6.55
C VAL A 64 9.58 -24.97 5.16
N ARG A 65 10.84 -24.56 5.09
CA ARG A 65 11.64 -24.61 3.87
C ARG A 65 12.72 -25.65 4.04
N ALA A 66 12.85 -26.52 3.05
CA ALA A 66 13.89 -27.55 3.03
C ALA A 66 14.72 -27.39 1.76
N GLU A 67 16.04 -27.55 1.88
CA GLU A 67 16.90 -27.65 0.71
C GLU A 67 16.64 -28.98 -0.03
N PRO A 68 16.75 -29.03 -1.38
CA PRO A 68 16.43 -30.23 -2.15
C PRO A 68 17.24 -31.48 -1.78
N ASP A 69 18.42 -31.31 -1.18
CA ASP A 69 19.34 -32.36 -0.73
C ASP A 69 19.28 -32.59 0.80
N SER A 70 18.26 -32.04 1.46
CA SER A 70 18.01 -32.27 2.89
C SER A 70 17.74 -33.74 3.18
N GLY A 71 17.14 -34.47 2.24
CA GLY A 71 16.64 -35.84 2.45
C GLY A 71 15.20 -35.89 2.94
N LEU A 72 14.51 -34.73 3.05
CA LEU A 72 13.09 -34.67 3.37
C LEU A 72 12.23 -35.00 2.14
N THR A 73 11.37 -36.01 2.26
CA THR A 73 10.47 -36.48 1.20
C THR A 73 9.01 -36.09 1.47
N MET A 74 8.16 -36.18 0.44
CA MET A 74 6.74 -35.79 0.55
C MET A 74 5.89 -36.76 1.37
N ASP A 75 6.44 -37.90 1.80
CA ASP A 75 5.82 -38.84 2.72
C ASP A 75 5.53 -38.25 4.12
N ILE A 76 6.24 -37.16 4.48
CA ILE A 76 5.96 -36.36 5.69
C ILE A 76 4.51 -35.83 5.75
N LEU A 77 3.78 -35.83 4.62
CA LEU A 77 2.37 -35.48 4.58
C LEU A 77 1.51 -36.27 5.57
N GLN A 78 1.71 -37.60 5.64
CA GLN A 78 0.85 -38.48 6.42
C GLN A 78 0.96 -38.21 7.93
N PRO A 79 2.17 -38.11 8.53
CA PRO A 79 2.31 -37.68 9.92
C PRO A 79 1.72 -36.29 10.18
N LEU A 80 1.90 -35.33 9.26
CA LEU A 80 1.42 -33.97 9.44
C LEU A 80 -0.12 -33.88 9.43
N GLN A 81 -0.80 -34.67 8.61
CA GLN A 81 -2.27 -34.73 8.57
C GLN A 81 -2.89 -35.32 9.84
N GLN A 82 -2.12 -36.05 10.65
CA GLN A 82 -2.60 -36.62 11.92
C GLN A 82 -2.59 -35.62 13.08
N ILE A 83 -1.94 -34.46 12.92
CA ILE A 83 -1.84 -33.41 13.94
C ILE A 83 -3.16 -32.63 14.00
N GLN A 84 -3.87 -32.66 15.12
CA GLN A 84 -5.21 -32.07 15.26
C GLN A 84 -5.19 -30.53 15.34
N GLU A 85 -4.06 -29.98 15.76
CA GLU A 85 -3.79 -28.55 15.89
C GLU A 85 -3.68 -27.85 14.52
N LEU A 86 -3.48 -28.63 13.45
CA LEU A 86 -3.44 -28.13 12.09
C LEU A 86 -4.86 -28.06 11.50
N GLU A 87 -5.15 -26.92 10.88
CA GLU A 87 -6.34 -26.69 10.06
C GLU A 87 -6.12 -27.22 8.65
N SER A 88 -4.95 -26.95 8.05
CA SER A 88 -4.60 -27.44 6.71
C SER A 88 -3.09 -27.59 6.53
N VAL A 89 -2.70 -28.53 5.67
CA VAL A 89 -1.30 -28.80 5.30
C VAL A 89 -1.18 -28.77 3.79
N MET A 90 -0.17 -28.05 3.30
CA MET A 90 0.17 -28.00 1.87
C MET A 90 1.66 -28.24 1.68
N ILE A 91 2.01 -29.16 0.78
CA ILE A 91 3.40 -29.57 0.54
C ILE A 91 3.74 -29.38 -0.93
N PHE A 92 4.90 -28.78 -1.18
CA PHE A 92 5.40 -28.49 -2.51
C PHE A 92 6.83 -29.00 -2.71
N GLY A 93 7.03 -29.60 -3.88
CA GLY A 93 8.31 -30.06 -4.36
C GLY A 93 9.15 -28.93 -4.95
N PRO A 94 10.34 -29.27 -5.48
CA PRO A 94 11.19 -28.32 -6.17
C PRO A 94 10.45 -27.72 -7.37
N ALA A 95 10.77 -26.46 -7.65
CA ALA A 95 10.23 -25.75 -8.79
C ALA A 95 11.05 -26.07 -10.05
N TRP A 96 10.37 -26.24 -11.17
CA TRP A 96 10.97 -26.34 -12.50
C TRP A 96 10.17 -25.47 -13.47
N ASP A 97 10.82 -24.98 -14.51
CA ASP A 97 10.19 -24.00 -15.41
C ASP A 97 9.40 -24.67 -16.54
N ALA A 98 8.19 -24.16 -16.80
CA ALA A 98 7.39 -24.49 -17.97
C ALA A 98 7.08 -23.26 -18.81
N ARG A 99 7.04 -23.44 -20.12
CA ARG A 99 6.78 -22.39 -21.12
C ARG A 99 5.67 -22.82 -22.08
N ASN A 100 5.01 -21.88 -22.74
CA ASN A 100 4.03 -22.22 -23.76
C ASN A 100 4.70 -22.89 -24.96
N HIS A 101 4.33 -24.15 -25.24
CA HIS A 101 4.93 -24.93 -26.33
C HIS A 101 4.66 -24.31 -27.71
N ALA A 102 3.47 -23.76 -27.93
CA ALA A 102 3.07 -23.19 -29.22
C ALA A 102 3.79 -21.88 -29.57
N LEU A 103 4.19 -21.12 -28.55
CA LEU A 103 4.93 -19.85 -28.71
C LEU A 103 6.45 -20.06 -28.81
N GLY A 104 6.92 -21.28 -28.56
CA GLY A 104 8.35 -21.61 -28.63
C GLY A 104 9.18 -21.03 -27.48
N PRO A 105 10.52 -21.07 -27.58
CA PRO A 105 11.44 -20.76 -26.48
C PRO A 105 11.45 -19.27 -26.06
N SER A 106 10.86 -18.37 -26.85
CA SER A 106 10.70 -16.95 -26.53
C SER A 106 9.54 -16.65 -25.57
N SER A 107 8.71 -17.65 -25.25
CA SER A 107 7.63 -17.52 -24.27
C SER A 107 8.17 -17.34 -22.85
N MET A 108 7.45 -16.60 -22.00
CA MET A 108 7.77 -16.46 -20.58
C MET A 108 7.73 -17.83 -19.88
N ALA A 109 8.57 -18.01 -18.86
CA ALA A 109 8.56 -19.21 -18.02
C ALA A 109 7.75 -18.96 -16.75
N VAL A 110 6.97 -19.95 -16.35
CA VAL A 110 6.30 -20.01 -15.05
C VAL A 110 6.75 -21.26 -14.32
N ALA A 111 6.98 -21.12 -13.02
CA ALA A 111 7.41 -22.22 -12.17
C ALA A 111 6.26 -23.23 -11.97
N VAL A 112 6.57 -24.49 -12.23
CA VAL A 112 5.76 -25.66 -11.91
C VAL A 112 6.32 -26.34 -10.68
N ARG A 113 5.44 -26.78 -9.77
CA ARG A 113 5.81 -27.52 -8.57
C ARG A 113 4.99 -28.80 -8.47
N ASN A 114 5.63 -29.87 -8.01
CA ASN A 114 4.94 -31.11 -7.69
C ASN A 114 4.16 -30.93 -6.38
N PHE A 115 2.96 -31.48 -6.32
CA PHE A 115 2.18 -31.53 -5.08
C PHE A 115 1.40 -32.86 -4.96
N PRO A 116 1.14 -33.34 -3.73
CA PRO A 116 0.37 -34.56 -3.51
C PRO A 116 -1.07 -34.44 -4.05
N ALA A 117 -1.47 -35.35 -4.95
CA ALA A 117 -2.80 -35.36 -5.53
C ALA A 117 -3.92 -35.60 -4.49
N GLU A 118 -3.59 -36.20 -3.35
CA GLU A 118 -4.52 -36.44 -2.23
C GLU A 118 -5.03 -35.14 -1.58
N LEU A 119 -4.34 -34.01 -1.80
CA LEU A 119 -4.78 -32.68 -1.35
C LEU A 119 -5.87 -32.07 -2.25
N CYS A 120 -6.22 -32.74 -3.35
CA CYS A 120 -7.45 -32.50 -4.11
C CYS A 120 -8.57 -33.41 -3.54
N PRO A 121 -9.62 -32.93 -2.84
CA PRO A 121 -10.47 -31.79 -3.19
C PRO A 121 -10.91 -30.92 -1.98
N GLU A 122 -10.17 -30.93 -0.86
CA GLU A 122 -10.57 -30.15 0.33
C GLU A 122 -10.44 -28.63 0.11
N ASN A 123 -9.56 -28.17 -0.80
CA ASN A 123 -9.31 -26.75 -1.07
C ASN A 123 -9.13 -26.37 -2.55
N ILE A 124 -9.03 -27.35 -3.47
CA ILE A 124 -8.76 -27.14 -4.90
C ILE A 124 -9.66 -28.07 -5.73
N THR A 125 -10.35 -27.53 -6.75
CA THR A 125 -11.09 -28.32 -7.74
C THR A 125 -10.10 -29.02 -8.67
N CYS A 126 -9.95 -30.34 -8.54
CA CYS A 126 -9.20 -31.17 -9.47
C CYS A 126 -10.09 -32.29 -9.99
N VAL A 127 -10.04 -32.58 -11.29
CA VAL A 127 -10.60 -33.81 -11.87
C VAL A 127 -9.82 -35.02 -11.34
N ARG A 128 -10.51 -36.13 -11.02
CA ARG A 128 -9.91 -37.38 -10.51
C ARG A 128 -8.66 -37.79 -11.31
N ALA A 129 -7.55 -37.94 -10.60
CA ALA A 129 -6.24 -38.35 -11.13
C ALA A 129 -6.23 -39.72 -11.84
N ASP A 130 -7.30 -40.52 -11.71
CA ASP A 130 -7.44 -41.83 -12.35
C ASP A 130 -7.69 -41.76 -13.88
N GLN A 131 -7.93 -40.57 -14.44
CA GLN A 131 -8.18 -40.43 -15.89
C GLN A 131 -7.23 -39.47 -16.64
N ILE A 132 -6.36 -38.72 -15.95
CA ILE A 132 -5.44 -37.78 -16.61
C ILE A 132 -4.12 -37.75 -15.83
N SER A 133 -3.26 -38.73 -16.08
CA SER A 133 -1.98 -38.93 -15.38
C SER A 133 -0.89 -37.86 -15.64
N SER A 134 -1.23 -36.67 -16.14
CA SER A 134 -0.23 -35.65 -16.54
C SER A 134 -0.75 -34.22 -16.71
N GLY A 135 -1.97 -33.93 -16.23
CA GLY A 135 -2.55 -32.58 -16.35
C GLY A 135 -1.93 -31.59 -15.37
N LEU A 136 -1.42 -30.47 -15.86
CA LEU A 136 -1.01 -29.33 -15.04
C LEU A 136 -2.23 -28.52 -14.62
N LEU A 137 -2.21 -28.00 -13.39
CA LEU A 137 -3.21 -27.08 -12.86
C LEU A 137 -2.57 -25.69 -12.80
N ALA A 138 -3.15 -24.71 -13.48
CA ALA A 138 -2.54 -23.39 -13.61
C ALA A 138 -3.43 -22.30 -13.00
N THR A 139 -2.82 -21.38 -12.25
CA THR A 139 -3.53 -20.21 -11.71
C THR A 139 -3.98 -19.27 -12.84
N GLY A 140 -5.01 -18.47 -12.59
CA GLY A 140 -5.51 -17.50 -13.58
C GLY A 140 -4.41 -16.58 -14.12
N GLN A 141 -3.55 -16.06 -13.22
CA GLN A 141 -2.41 -15.22 -13.59
C GLN A 141 -1.36 -15.97 -14.44
N ALA A 142 -1.07 -17.24 -14.12
CA ALA A 142 -0.16 -18.06 -14.90
C ALA A 142 -0.70 -18.32 -16.31
N MET A 143 -2.00 -18.58 -16.45
CA MET A 143 -2.64 -18.80 -17.74
C MET A 143 -2.64 -17.55 -18.62
N GLU A 144 -2.92 -16.38 -18.03
CA GLU A 144 -2.87 -15.09 -18.73
C GLU A 144 -1.46 -14.77 -19.21
N LEU A 145 -0.44 -14.95 -18.35
CA LEU A 145 0.97 -14.74 -18.70
C LEU A 145 1.47 -15.66 -19.82
N LEU A 146 1.06 -16.93 -19.79
CA LEU A 146 1.46 -17.92 -20.78
C LEU A 146 0.58 -17.91 -22.04
N GLY A 147 -0.54 -17.18 -22.03
CA GLY A 147 -1.51 -17.17 -23.13
C GLY A 147 -2.12 -18.56 -23.39
N VAL A 148 -2.39 -19.32 -22.32
CA VAL A 148 -2.98 -20.67 -22.39
C VAL A 148 -4.38 -20.69 -21.78
N SER A 149 -5.19 -21.67 -22.18
CA SER A 149 -6.53 -21.87 -21.63
C SER A 149 -6.70 -23.31 -21.16
N PRO A 150 -7.58 -23.56 -20.16
CA PRO A 150 -7.86 -24.89 -19.66
C PRO A 150 -8.28 -25.85 -20.79
N GLY A 151 -7.71 -27.06 -20.80
CA GLY A 151 -8.03 -28.13 -21.75
C GLY A 151 -7.41 -28.00 -23.15
N ILE A 152 -6.77 -26.87 -23.49
CA ILE A 152 -6.27 -26.59 -24.84
C ILE A 152 -4.78 -26.21 -24.84
N GLY A 153 -4.27 -25.65 -23.73
CA GLY A 153 -2.87 -25.22 -23.62
C GLY A 153 -1.89 -26.36 -23.35
N ASN A 154 -0.77 -26.39 -24.08
CA ASN A 154 0.35 -27.28 -23.80
C ASN A 154 1.57 -26.48 -23.34
N LEU A 155 2.20 -26.97 -22.28
CA LEU A 155 3.41 -26.40 -21.73
C LEU A 155 4.58 -27.36 -21.95
N ALA A 156 5.71 -26.81 -22.37
CA ALA A 156 6.95 -27.54 -22.51
C ALA A 156 7.86 -27.26 -21.30
N ALA A 157 8.37 -28.33 -20.71
CA ALA A 157 9.41 -28.28 -19.70
C ALA A 157 10.80 -28.20 -20.34
N ALA A 158 11.81 -27.82 -19.55
CA ALA A 158 13.19 -27.70 -20.02
C ALA A 158 13.81 -29.04 -20.47
N ASP A 159 13.27 -30.16 -20.00
CA ASP A 159 13.66 -31.53 -20.38
C ASP A 159 13.04 -31.99 -21.71
N GLY A 160 12.21 -31.16 -22.34
CA GLY A 160 11.51 -31.46 -23.59
C GLY A 160 10.18 -32.18 -23.41
N ASN A 161 9.77 -32.50 -22.17
CA ASN A 161 8.47 -33.09 -21.90
C ASN A 161 7.35 -32.06 -22.10
N ILE A 162 6.23 -32.53 -22.66
CA ILE A 162 5.07 -31.70 -22.94
C ILE A 162 3.93 -32.12 -22.01
N TYR A 163 3.35 -31.13 -21.34
CA TYR A 163 2.28 -31.30 -20.38
C TYR A 163 1.05 -30.48 -20.79
N GLY A 164 -0.13 -31.07 -20.70
CA GLY A 164 -1.38 -30.36 -20.97
C GLY A 164 -1.84 -29.58 -19.74
N VAL A 165 -2.31 -28.34 -19.92
CA VAL A 165 -3.01 -27.59 -18.88
C VAL A 165 -4.44 -28.10 -18.81
N SER A 166 -4.77 -28.77 -17.71
CA SER A 166 -6.06 -29.41 -17.54
C SER A 166 -7.14 -28.43 -17.06
N GLU A 167 -6.87 -27.72 -15.96
CA GLU A 167 -7.87 -26.92 -15.25
C GLU A 167 -7.25 -25.66 -14.62
N GLN A 168 -8.12 -24.72 -14.28
CA GLN A 168 -7.76 -23.52 -13.53
C GLN A 168 -7.64 -23.82 -12.05
N LEU A 169 -6.45 -23.56 -11.51
CA LEU A 169 -6.15 -23.61 -10.07
C LEU A 169 -6.64 -22.33 -9.39
N HIS A 170 -7.49 -22.50 -8.37
CA HIS A 170 -7.87 -21.43 -7.45
C HIS A 170 -7.15 -21.65 -6.12
N LEU A 171 -6.20 -20.78 -5.78
CA LEU A 171 -5.50 -20.84 -4.50
C LEU A 171 -6.29 -20.09 -3.42
N PRO A 172 -6.34 -20.62 -2.18
CA PRO A 172 -6.88 -19.86 -1.05
C PRO A 172 -6.01 -18.63 -0.80
N GLU A 173 -6.58 -17.62 -0.12
CA GLU A 173 -5.97 -16.30 0.02
C GLU A 173 -4.55 -16.35 0.59
N HIS A 174 -4.33 -17.21 1.59
CA HIS A 174 -3.04 -17.38 2.26
C HIS A 174 -1.96 -18.04 1.36
N LEU A 175 -2.34 -18.68 0.24
CA LEU A 175 -1.42 -19.25 -0.74
C LEU A 175 -1.29 -18.42 -2.02
N LYS A 176 -1.97 -17.26 -2.13
CA LYS A 176 -1.84 -16.36 -3.28
C LYS A 176 -0.41 -15.85 -3.52
N ILE A 177 0.46 -15.92 -2.50
CA ILE A 177 1.89 -15.61 -2.64
C ILE A 177 2.60 -16.51 -3.67
N LEU A 178 2.02 -17.67 -4.00
CA LEU A 178 2.54 -18.56 -5.02
C LEU A 178 2.15 -18.12 -6.43
N GLU A 179 1.19 -17.22 -6.62
CA GLU A 179 0.80 -16.74 -7.95
C GLU A 179 1.90 -15.85 -8.57
N PRO A 180 2.23 -16.03 -9.86
CA PRO A 180 1.72 -17.04 -10.78
C PRO A 180 2.33 -18.43 -10.53
N ALA A 181 1.50 -19.44 -10.30
CA ALA A 181 1.91 -20.82 -10.06
C ALA A 181 1.21 -21.81 -11.00
N ILE A 182 1.92 -22.90 -11.25
CA ILE A 182 1.41 -24.13 -11.85
C ILE A 182 1.74 -25.29 -10.92
N LEU A 183 0.77 -26.18 -10.71
CA LEU A 183 0.93 -27.36 -9.87
C LEU A 183 0.76 -28.64 -10.69
N GLN A 184 1.70 -29.58 -10.50
CA GLN A 184 1.62 -30.92 -11.06
C GLN A 184 1.18 -31.90 -9.96
N PRO A 185 -0.02 -32.48 -10.05
CA PRO A 185 -0.47 -33.49 -9.10
C PRO A 185 0.36 -34.77 -9.27
N ILE A 186 0.87 -35.31 -8.18
CA ILE A 186 1.57 -36.60 -8.16
C ILE A 186 0.81 -37.62 -7.29
N PRO A 187 0.77 -38.90 -7.70
CA PRO A 187 0.08 -39.94 -6.94
C PRO A 187 0.81 -40.26 -5.64
N SER A 188 0.10 -40.80 -4.65
CA SER A 188 0.69 -41.09 -3.34
C SER A 188 1.81 -42.13 -3.36
N THR A 189 1.80 -43.03 -4.34
CA THR A 189 2.88 -44.00 -4.56
C THR A 189 4.22 -43.35 -4.90
N ALA A 190 4.24 -42.10 -5.39
CA ALA A 190 5.46 -41.38 -5.75
C ALA A 190 6.02 -40.51 -4.61
N LEU A 191 5.25 -40.26 -3.54
CA LEU A 191 5.60 -39.29 -2.49
C LEU A 191 6.90 -39.62 -1.76
N ALA A 192 7.16 -40.90 -1.48
CA ALA A 192 8.36 -41.36 -0.77
C ALA A 192 9.67 -41.12 -1.54
N THR A 193 9.61 -40.79 -2.84
CA THR A 193 10.80 -40.54 -3.67
C THR A 193 10.95 -39.08 -4.08
N GLN A 194 9.95 -38.26 -3.78
CA GLN A 194 9.88 -36.87 -4.22
C GLN A 194 10.38 -35.95 -3.08
N PRO A 195 11.37 -35.09 -3.34
CA PRO A 195 11.87 -34.17 -2.31
C PRO A 195 10.86 -33.06 -2.03
N VAL A 196 10.81 -32.63 -0.77
CA VAL A 196 10.05 -31.47 -0.32
C VAL A 196 10.96 -30.26 -0.33
N THR A 197 10.45 -29.12 -0.80
CA THR A 197 11.15 -27.83 -0.65
C THR A 197 10.40 -26.85 0.20
N THR A 198 9.07 -26.91 0.22
CA THR A 198 8.26 -25.98 1.00
C THR A 198 7.02 -26.67 1.54
N VAL A 199 6.77 -26.51 2.83
CA VAL A 199 5.55 -26.96 3.52
C VAL A 199 4.88 -25.75 4.15
N PHE A 200 3.60 -25.55 3.85
CA PHE A 200 2.76 -24.57 4.50
C PHE A 200 1.84 -25.29 5.48
N LEU A 201 1.89 -24.87 6.73
CA LEU A 201 1.10 -25.42 7.83
C LEU A 201 0.25 -24.30 8.38
N LEU A 202 -1.06 -24.48 8.38
CA LEU A 202 -2.00 -23.53 8.97
C LEU A 202 -2.46 -24.10 10.31
N ALA A 203 -2.14 -23.42 11.41
CA ALA A 203 -2.62 -23.79 12.73
C ALA A 203 -4.06 -23.31 12.95
N ARG A 204 -4.84 -24.03 13.75
CA ARG A 204 -6.20 -23.59 14.13
C ARG A 204 -6.17 -22.34 14.99
N GLU A 205 -5.21 -22.23 15.91
CA GLU A 205 -5.09 -21.10 16.83
C GLU A 205 -3.66 -20.50 16.85
N PRO A 206 -3.52 -19.18 17.00
CA PRO A 206 -2.21 -18.51 16.98
C PRO A 206 -1.36 -18.76 18.23
N GLU A 207 -1.96 -19.21 19.33
CA GLU A 207 -1.25 -19.52 20.58
C GLU A 207 -0.48 -20.84 20.50
N GLN A 208 -0.86 -21.72 19.57
CA GLN A 208 -0.29 -23.06 19.43
C GLN A 208 0.98 -23.08 18.56
N LEU A 209 1.35 -22.00 17.87
CA LEU A 209 2.50 -22.00 16.95
C LEU A 209 3.82 -22.36 17.62
N SER A 210 4.05 -21.90 18.85
CA SER A 210 5.31 -22.16 19.55
C SER A 210 5.44 -23.65 19.91
N ALA A 211 4.39 -24.24 20.48
CA ALA A 211 4.34 -25.67 20.78
C ALA A 211 4.42 -26.54 19.51
N LEU A 212 3.66 -26.16 18.48
CA LEU A 212 3.65 -26.84 17.19
C LEU A 212 5.02 -26.74 16.49
N SER A 213 5.68 -25.58 16.52
CA SER A 213 7.02 -25.42 15.95
C SER A 213 8.05 -26.34 16.59
N ALA A 214 8.02 -26.49 17.92
CA ALA A 214 8.90 -27.40 18.64
C ALA A 214 8.62 -28.86 18.28
N HIS A 215 7.35 -29.24 18.19
CA HIS A 215 6.93 -30.58 17.81
C HIS A 215 7.31 -30.93 16.36
N LEU A 216 7.19 -29.98 15.43
CA LEU A 216 7.58 -30.16 14.03
C LEU A 216 9.08 -30.40 13.86
N ILE A 217 9.93 -29.72 14.64
CA ILE A 217 11.40 -29.93 14.60
C ILE A 217 11.78 -31.34 15.08
N GLU A 218 10.99 -31.91 15.99
CA GLU A 218 11.17 -33.28 16.47
C GLU A 218 10.65 -34.31 15.47
N LEU A 219 9.49 -34.04 14.85
CA LEU A 219 8.85 -34.92 13.88
C LEU A 219 9.62 -35.01 12.54
N ILE A 220 10.28 -33.93 12.15
CA ILE A 220 11.09 -33.91 10.93
C ILE A 220 12.43 -34.61 11.21
N ASP A 221 12.47 -35.91 10.91
CA ASP A 221 13.66 -36.76 11.00
C ASP A 221 14.49 -36.66 9.73
N VAL A 222 15.48 -35.76 9.74
CA VAL A 222 16.32 -35.46 8.58
C VAL A 222 17.79 -35.51 8.99
N PRO A 223 18.68 -36.07 8.14
CA PRO A 223 20.09 -36.24 8.47
C PRO A 223 20.80 -34.95 8.89
N ASP A 224 20.40 -33.82 8.29
CA ASP A 224 20.93 -32.50 8.58
C ASP A 224 19.78 -31.50 8.81
N LYS A 225 19.53 -31.17 10.08
CA LYS A 225 18.49 -30.22 10.48
C LYS A 225 18.83 -28.77 10.12
N SER A 226 20.09 -28.43 9.80
CA SER A 226 20.48 -27.08 9.41
C SER A 226 19.96 -26.68 8.03
N LYS A 227 19.63 -27.66 7.19
CA LYS A 227 19.03 -27.50 5.86
C LYS A 227 17.51 -27.29 5.89
N ILE A 228 16.93 -27.18 7.09
CA ILE A 228 15.51 -26.93 7.31
C ILE A 228 15.35 -25.58 7.99
N GLY A 229 14.78 -24.63 7.26
CA GLY A 229 14.37 -23.34 7.79
C GLY A 229 12.93 -23.38 8.27
N LEU A 230 12.69 -23.06 9.54
CA LEU A 230 11.33 -22.86 10.06
C LEU A 230 11.04 -21.36 10.16
N GLU A 231 10.11 -20.88 9.35
CA GLU A 231 9.64 -19.49 9.38
C GLU A 231 8.23 -19.48 9.96
N THR A 232 8.02 -18.72 11.04
CA THR A 232 6.66 -18.47 11.54
C THR A 232 6.17 -17.13 10.98
N GLY A 233 4.86 -16.98 10.78
CA GLY A 233 4.28 -15.72 10.31
C GLY A 233 4.70 -14.49 11.12
N LYS A 234 5.04 -14.66 12.41
CA LYS A 234 5.50 -13.59 13.31
C LYS A 234 6.87 -12.99 12.91
N SER A 235 7.88 -13.80 12.57
CA SER A 235 9.24 -13.29 12.33
C SER A 235 9.41 -12.57 10.98
N GLN A 236 8.68 -12.98 9.94
CA GLN A 236 8.63 -12.24 8.68
C GLN A 236 7.74 -11.00 8.76
N ALA A 237 6.67 -11.03 9.55
CA ALA A 237 5.84 -9.84 9.83
C ALA A 237 6.62 -8.78 10.59
N GLU A 238 7.49 -9.14 11.55
CA GLU A 238 8.34 -8.19 12.28
C GLU A 238 9.43 -7.56 11.40
N LEU A 239 10.05 -8.35 10.51
CA LEU A 239 11.05 -7.84 9.58
C LEU A 239 10.43 -6.93 8.51
N ARG A 240 9.24 -7.28 8.00
CA ARG A 240 8.50 -6.43 7.04
C ARG A 240 7.79 -5.26 7.71
N ALA A 241 7.37 -5.36 8.97
CA ALA A 241 6.88 -4.25 9.79
C ALA A 241 8.00 -3.24 10.09
N SER A 242 9.25 -3.71 10.22
CA SER A 242 10.43 -2.85 10.33
C SER A 242 10.73 -2.10 9.01
N ILE A 243 10.41 -2.70 7.86
CA ILE A 243 10.54 -2.06 6.54
C ILE A 243 9.35 -1.12 6.26
N SER A 244 8.12 -1.53 6.58
CA SER A 244 6.93 -0.71 6.39
C SER A 244 6.85 0.46 7.38
N SER A 245 7.35 0.30 8.61
CA SER A 245 7.50 1.41 9.57
C SER A 245 8.53 2.44 9.09
N GLN A 246 9.60 2.01 8.43
CA GLN A 246 10.55 2.93 7.80
C GLN A 246 9.90 3.68 6.64
N VAL A 247 9.20 2.99 5.74
CA VAL A 247 8.48 3.61 4.60
C VAL A 247 7.36 4.55 5.09
N SER A 248 6.62 4.19 6.13
CA SER A 248 5.60 5.03 6.75
C SER A 248 6.21 6.26 7.44
N SER A 249 7.35 6.10 8.13
CA SER A 249 8.10 7.22 8.71
C SER A 249 8.59 8.21 7.63
N TYR A 250 9.08 7.71 6.49
CA TYR A 250 9.46 8.57 5.37
C TYR A 250 8.26 9.29 4.76
N GLY A 251 7.10 8.63 4.65
CA GLY A 251 5.85 9.23 4.18
C GLY A 251 5.35 10.36 5.10
N HIS A 252 5.39 10.14 6.42
CA HIS A 252 5.04 11.16 7.42
C HIS A 252 6.02 12.34 7.39
N GLY A 253 7.33 12.06 7.28
CA GLY A 253 8.36 13.10 7.18
C GLY A 253 8.18 13.99 5.94
N LEU A 254 7.88 13.39 4.79
CA LEU A 254 7.62 14.13 3.55
C LEU A 254 6.35 15.00 3.66
N LEU A 255 5.28 14.46 4.25
CA LEU A 255 4.02 15.19 4.45
C LEU A 255 4.23 16.41 5.36
N VAL A 256 4.94 16.24 6.48
CA VAL A 256 5.27 17.34 7.39
C VAL A 256 6.16 18.38 6.69
N ALA A 257 7.17 17.94 5.95
CA ALA A 257 8.04 18.85 5.19
C ALA A 257 7.27 19.68 4.15
N LEU A 258 6.36 19.04 3.41
CA LEU A 258 5.49 19.72 2.44
C LEU A 258 4.56 20.73 3.11
N LEU A 259 3.95 20.38 4.24
CA LEU A 259 3.07 21.29 4.98
C LEU A 259 3.82 22.48 5.56
N LEU A 260 5.00 22.26 6.15
CA LEU A 260 5.83 23.33 6.70
C LEU A 260 6.37 24.23 5.58
N GLY A 261 6.88 23.65 4.49
CA GLY A 261 7.42 24.40 3.36
C GLY A 261 6.35 25.25 2.65
N THR A 262 5.17 24.68 2.42
CA THR A 262 4.06 25.39 1.78
C THR A 262 3.46 26.45 2.69
N GLY A 263 3.28 26.14 3.99
CA GLY A 263 2.86 27.09 5.00
C GLY A 263 3.82 28.28 5.11
N ALA A 264 5.13 28.03 5.18
CA ALA A 264 6.15 29.07 5.21
C ALA A 264 6.11 29.95 3.95
N THR A 265 5.96 29.35 2.77
CA THR A 265 5.85 30.07 1.50
C THR A 265 4.60 30.96 1.47
N ILE A 266 3.45 30.44 1.91
CA ILE A 266 2.20 31.21 2.05
C ILE A 266 2.39 32.38 3.03
N GLY A 267 3.03 32.13 4.17
CA GLY A 267 3.36 33.14 5.17
C GLY A 267 4.25 34.26 4.60
N ALA A 268 5.27 33.91 3.82
CA ALA A 268 6.17 34.87 3.17
C ALA A 268 5.42 35.74 2.14
N ILE A 269 4.54 35.15 1.34
CA ILE A 269 3.70 35.89 0.38
C ILE A 269 2.74 36.81 1.13
N ALA A 270 2.09 36.31 2.19
CA ALA A 270 1.20 37.11 3.03
C ALA A 270 1.93 38.27 3.71
N LEU A 271 3.18 38.07 4.13
CA LEU A 271 4.05 39.14 4.65
C LEU A 271 4.33 40.19 3.58
N GLY A 272 4.65 39.78 2.35
CA GLY A 272 4.81 40.68 1.22
C GLY A 272 3.55 41.52 0.95
N VAL A 273 2.37 40.90 0.98
CA VAL A 273 1.08 41.58 0.84
C VAL A 273 0.87 42.60 1.95
N VAL A 274 1.21 42.24 3.20
CA VAL A 274 1.11 43.14 4.35
C VAL A 274 2.01 44.37 4.17
N LEU A 275 3.25 44.16 3.75
CA LEU A 275 4.21 45.24 3.54
C LEU A 275 3.79 46.18 2.42
N LEU A 276 3.31 45.64 1.30
CA LEU A 276 2.84 46.43 0.15
C LEU A 276 1.59 47.26 0.50
N ARG A 277 0.76 46.81 1.45
CA ARG A 277 -0.50 47.47 1.85
C ARG A 277 -0.43 48.18 3.20
N ARG A 278 0.77 48.40 3.75
CA ARG A 278 0.95 48.98 5.09
C ARG A 278 0.18 50.29 5.32
N ARG A 279 0.10 51.17 4.31
CA ARG A 279 -0.68 52.43 4.37
C ARG A 279 -2.17 52.20 4.50
N GLU A 280 -2.71 51.20 3.79
CA GLU A 280 -4.14 50.89 3.85
C GLU A 280 -4.53 50.39 5.25
N PHE A 281 -3.70 49.52 5.83
CA PHE A 281 -3.91 49.01 7.18
C PHE A 281 -3.71 50.10 8.24
N GLY A 282 -2.72 50.99 8.05
CA GLY A 282 -2.53 52.18 8.87
C GLY A 282 -3.77 53.09 8.88
N ARG A 283 -4.35 53.36 7.71
CA ARG A 283 -5.60 54.14 7.58
C ARG A 283 -6.79 53.46 8.26
N ARG A 284 -6.94 52.14 8.14
CA ARG A 284 -8.03 51.42 8.83
C ARG A 284 -7.87 51.46 10.36
N ARG A 285 -6.62 51.36 10.85
CA ARG A 285 -6.31 51.45 12.29
C ARG A 285 -6.50 52.86 12.84
N SER A 286 -6.20 53.92 12.08
CA SER A 286 -6.46 55.30 12.52
C SER A 286 -7.95 55.64 12.60
N LEU A 287 -8.78 54.95 11.81
CA LEU A 287 -10.24 55.02 11.87
C LEU A 287 -10.86 54.17 13.00
N GLY A 288 -10.04 53.55 13.86
CA GLY A 288 -10.50 52.80 15.04
C GLY A 288 -10.56 51.28 14.88
N ALA A 289 -10.02 50.71 13.80
CA ALA A 289 -9.92 49.25 13.69
C ALA A 289 -8.97 48.67 14.76
N THR A 290 -9.45 47.68 15.52
CA THR A 290 -8.63 47.03 16.55
C THR A 290 -7.53 46.17 15.95
N ARG A 291 -6.47 45.90 16.72
CA ARG A 291 -5.39 44.99 16.32
C ARG A 291 -5.93 43.60 16.00
N THR A 292 -6.82 43.09 16.84
CA THR A 292 -7.47 41.78 16.65
C THR A 292 -8.26 41.73 15.35
N TRP A 293 -9.01 42.78 15.02
CA TRP A 293 -9.76 42.84 13.77
C TRP A 293 -8.84 42.73 12.56
N LEU A 294 -7.70 43.43 12.57
CA LEU A 294 -6.75 43.37 11.47
C LEU A 294 -6.12 41.97 11.33
N VAL A 295 -5.73 41.36 12.46
CA VAL A 295 -5.20 39.99 12.47
C VAL A 295 -6.22 39.04 11.85
N THR A 296 -7.45 39.05 12.34
CA THR A 296 -8.51 38.15 11.85
C THR A 296 -8.83 38.42 10.38
N PHE A 297 -8.83 39.68 9.93
CA PHE A 297 -9.08 40.04 8.54
C PHE A 297 -8.00 39.46 7.59
N VAL A 298 -6.72 39.67 7.91
CA VAL A 298 -5.60 39.18 7.09
C VAL A 298 -5.57 37.66 7.08
N THR A 299 -5.69 37.02 8.25
CA THR A 299 -5.70 35.56 8.34
C THR A 299 -6.89 34.96 7.60
N THR A 300 -8.09 35.55 7.70
CA THR A 300 -9.28 35.06 6.97
C THR A 300 -9.11 35.22 5.46
N GLN A 301 -8.50 36.32 4.99
CA GLN A 301 -8.25 36.53 3.56
C GLN A 301 -7.33 35.43 2.99
N VAL A 302 -6.27 35.08 3.72
CA VAL A 302 -5.38 33.96 3.33
C VAL A 302 -6.14 32.63 3.37
N LEU A 303 -6.88 32.34 4.45
CA LEU A 303 -7.57 31.07 4.62
C LEU A 303 -8.66 30.81 3.58
N VAL A 304 -9.40 31.84 3.15
CA VAL A 304 -10.41 31.68 2.10
C VAL A 304 -9.74 31.28 0.77
N LEU A 305 -8.60 31.88 0.44
CA LEU A 305 -7.86 31.57 -0.78
C LEU A 305 -7.20 30.19 -0.72
N VAL A 306 -6.52 29.88 0.38
CA VAL A 306 -5.90 28.59 0.61
C VAL A 306 -6.95 27.48 0.65
N GLY A 307 -8.07 27.68 1.32
CA GLY A 307 -9.16 26.71 1.36
C GLY A 307 -9.73 26.40 -0.02
N ALA A 308 -9.96 27.42 -0.86
CA ALA A 308 -10.39 27.22 -2.23
C ALA A 308 -9.34 26.47 -3.06
N GLY A 309 -8.07 26.85 -2.96
CA GLY A 309 -6.98 26.17 -3.65
C GLY A 309 -6.79 24.73 -3.18
N ALA A 310 -6.92 24.46 -1.88
CA ALA A 310 -6.78 23.12 -1.30
C ALA A 310 -7.89 22.17 -1.78
N LEU A 311 -9.13 22.64 -1.87
CA LEU A 311 -10.24 21.86 -2.42
C LEU A 311 -9.99 21.50 -3.89
N ILE A 312 -9.60 22.48 -4.70
CA ILE A 312 -9.30 22.27 -6.13
C ILE A 312 -8.10 21.33 -6.28
N GLY A 313 -7.01 21.55 -5.55
CA GLY A 313 -5.81 20.72 -5.58
C GLY A 313 -6.09 19.27 -5.17
N THR A 314 -6.90 19.08 -4.13
CA THR A 314 -7.31 17.73 -3.69
C THR A 314 -8.15 17.02 -4.75
N ALA A 315 -9.14 17.72 -5.33
CA ALA A 315 -9.96 17.15 -6.41
C ALA A 315 -9.11 16.77 -7.64
N THR A 316 -8.17 17.65 -8.03
CA THR A 316 -7.24 17.38 -9.13
C THR A 316 -6.32 16.20 -8.82
N GLY A 317 -5.74 16.12 -7.62
CA GLY A 317 -4.89 15.01 -7.20
C GLY A 317 -5.62 13.66 -7.24
N LEU A 318 -6.86 13.61 -6.72
CA LEU A 318 -7.70 12.40 -6.79
C LEU A 318 -8.09 12.02 -8.21
N ALA A 319 -8.38 13.01 -9.07
CA ALA A 319 -8.69 12.77 -10.48
C ALA A 319 -7.49 12.16 -11.22
N ILE A 320 -6.28 12.67 -10.99
CA ILE A 320 -5.05 12.12 -11.58
C ILE A 320 -4.83 10.68 -11.10
N LEU A 321 -4.95 10.41 -9.80
CA LEU A 321 -4.81 9.04 -9.26
C LEU A 321 -5.79 8.06 -9.90
N LYS A 322 -7.02 8.50 -10.12
CA LYS A 322 -8.07 7.69 -10.76
C LYS A 322 -7.75 7.40 -12.23
N VAL A 323 -7.23 8.38 -12.97
CA VAL A 323 -6.82 8.21 -14.38
C VAL A 323 -5.63 7.27 -14.50
N GLU A 324 -4.69 7.33 -13.56
CA GLU A 324 -3.49 6.48 -13.53
C GLU A 324 -3.74 5.06 -12.98
N GLY A 325 -4.98 4.74 -12.57
CA GLY A 325 -5.32 3.43 -11.98
C GLY A 325 -4.65 3.16 -10.62
N ALA A 326 -4.17 4.20 -9.94
CA ALA A 326 -3.50 4.08 -8.66
C ALA A 326 -4.50 3.88 -7.51
N PRO A 327 -4.10 3.22 -6.40
CA PRO A 327 -4.95 3.07 -5.24
C PRO A 327 -5.35 4.44 -4.68
N LEU A 328 -6.64 4.63 -4.47
CA LEU A 328 -7.19 5.88 -3.94
C LEU A 328 -7.04 5.92 -2.41
N PRO A 329 -6.63 7.05 -1.83
CA PRO A 329 -6.58 7.21 -0.38
C PRO A 329 -7.97 7.17 0.24
N THR A 330 -8.03 6.82 1.53
CA THR A 330 -9.30 6.77 2.28
C THR A 330 -9.91 8.17 2.42
N PRO A 331 -11.26 8.28 2.45
CA PRO A 331 -11.92 9.57 2.66
C PRO A 331 -11.47 10.29 3.94
N SER A 332 -11.14 9.54 5.01
CA SER A 332 -10.61 10.09 6.25
C SER A 332 -9.24 10.75 6.07
N PHE A 333 -8.34 10.12 5.31
CA PHE A 333 -7.02 10.69 4.97
C PHE A 333 -7.18 11.98 4.16
N VAL A 334 -8.04 11.99 3.15
CA VAL A 334 -8.31 13.17 2.32
C VAL A 334 -8.78 14.36 3.18
N VAL A 335 -9.73 14.11 4.08
CA VAL A 335 -10.24 15.14 5.00
C VAL A 335 -9.14 15.60 5.97
N ALA A 336 -8.33 14.68 6.51
CA ALA A 336 -7.22 15.01 7.40
C ALA A 336 -6.19 15.92 6.73
N VAL A 337 -5.77 15.60 5.50
CA VAL A 337 -4.83 16.42 4.72
C VAL A 337 -5.39 17.81 4.45
N LEU A 338 -6.68 17.92 4.10
CA LEU A 338 -7.34 19.21 3.88
C LEU A 338 -7.31 20.08 5.14
N VAL A 339 -7.73 19.51 6.28
CA VAL A 339 -7.74 20.21 7.58
C VAL A 339 -6.33 20.62 7.97
N LEU A 340 -5.35 19.74 7.81
CA LEU A 340 -3.96 19.98 8.21
C LEU A 340 -3.28 21.02 7.32
N SER A 341 -3.55 21.01 6.01
CA SER A 341 -3.02 22.02 5.06
C SER A 341 -3.57 23.41 5.34
N ILE A 342 -4.87 23.52 5.60
CA ILE A 342 -5.52 24.78 5.97
C ILE A 342 -5.01 25.25 7.34
N GLY A 343 -4.89 24.34 8.31
CA GLY A 343 -4.39 24.61 9.66
C GLY A 343 -2.94 25.09 9.68
N ALA A 344 -2.05 24.40 8.96
CA ALA A 344 -0.65 24.80 8.81
C ALA A 344 -0.57 26.21 8.20
N SER A 345 -1.31 26.46 7.12
CA SER A 345 -1.37 27.78 6.49
C SER A 345 -1.90 28.87 7.43
N ALA A 346 -2.86 28.54 8.31
CA ALA A 346 -3.36 29.45 9.34
C ALA A 346 -2.24 29.89 10.29
N ILE A 347 -1.45 28.92 10.78
CA ILE A 347 -0.35 29.15 11.73
C ILE A 347 0.69 30.09 11.10
N PHE A 348 1.12 29.81 9.87
CA PHE A 348 2.09 30.67 9.19
C PHE A 348 1.52 32.03 8.79
N ALA A 349 0.21 32.14 8.52
CA ALA A 349 -0.45 33.41 8.22
C ALA A 349 -0.65 34.31 9.46
N LEU A 350 -0.63 33.75 10.68
CA LEU A 350 -0.72 34.53 11.91
C LEU A 350 0.52 35.42 12.13
N LEU A 351 1.70 34.96 11.73
CA LEU A 351 2.94 35.73 11.83
C LEU A 351 2.89 37.10 11.09
N PRO A 352 2.60 37.16 9.78
CA PRO A 352 2.47 38.43 9.08
C PRO A 352 1.26 39.24 9.55
N ALA A 353 0.16 38.59 9.96
CA ALA A 353 -1.04 39.26 10.44
C ALA A 353 -0.78 40.00 11.77
N THR A 354 -0.10 39.35 12.71
CA THR A 354 0.31 39.97 14.00
C THR A 354 1.34 41.07 13.78
N TYR A 355 2.30 40.84 12.88
CA TYR A 355 3.26 41.85 12.47
C TYR A 355 2.57 43.11 11.94
N ALA A 356 1.60 42.97 11.02
CA ALA A 356 0.79 44.10 10.52
C ALA A 356 0.09 44.87 11.65
N ALA A 357 -0.48 44.15 12.61
CA ALA A 357 -1.27 44.73 13.70
C ALA A 357 -0.41 45.47 14.74
N SER A 358 0.85 45.08 14.92
CA SER A 358 1.76 45.75 15.85
C SER A 358 2.33 47.09 15.38
N ARG A 359 2.29 47.38 14.07
CA ARG A 359 2.88 48.60 13.50
C ARG A 359 2.12 49.87 13.86
N ASP A 360 2.84 50.95 14.15
CA ASP A 360 2.25 52.26 14.48
C ASP A 360 1.56 52.87 13.25
N PRO A 361 0.24 53.10 13.28
CA PRO A 361 -0.50 53.65 12.15
C PRO A 361 0.00 55.03 11.69
N VAL A 362 0.53 55.86 12.61
CA VAL A 362 1.02 57.20 12.25
C VAL A 362 2.35 57.10 11.49
N ALA A 363 3.22 56.18 11.92
CA ALA A 363 4.48 55.92 11.23
C ALA A 363 4.24 55.39 9.81
N GLU A 364 3.30 54.47 9.63
CA GLU A 364 3.01 53.85 8.32
C GLU A 364 2.44 54.84 7.28
N LEU A 365 1.82 55.94 7.72
CA LEU A 365 1.29 57.00 6.84
C LEU A 365 2.35 58.03 6.40
N ARG A 366 3.48 58.12 7.11
CA ARG A 366 4.55 59.08 6.85
C ARG A 366 5.64 58.56 5.91
N VAL A 367 5.63 57.26 5.59
CA VAL A 367 6.63 56.67 4.69
C VAL A 367 6.27 57.02 3.23
N PRO A 368 7.17 57.68 2.45
CA PRO A 368 6.92 58.14 1.09
C PRO A 368 6.67 57.01 0.09
#